data_AF-A0A7C7TQ25-F1
#
_entry.id   AF-A0A7C7TQ25-F1
#
_cell.length_a   1.000
_cell.length_b   1.000
_cell.length_c   1.000
_cell.angle_alpha   90.00
_cell.angle_beta   90.00
_cell.angle_gamma   90.00
#
_symmetry.space_group_name_H-M   'P 1'
#
loop_
_entity.id
_entity.type
_entity.pdbx_description
1 polymer ?
#
loop_
_entity_poly.entity_id
_entity_poly.type
_entity_poly.pdbx_seq_one_letter_code
_entity_poly.pdbx_strand_id
1 'polypeptide(L)' 'MNDKAVVKGDQLFDSKGEAFKFKEFSGGQLTTVSSTNETISKTAAELGCYLLDKNRTETGLNKDRLRSFWED' A
#
# COMPACT_ATOMS: atom_id res chain seq x y z
N MET A 1 -5.15 16.59 0.94
CA MET A 1 -4.32 15.39 1.19
C MET A 1 -5.13 14.39 1.99
N ASN A 2 -5.78 13.44 1.32
CA ASN A 2 -6.55 12.39 1.99
C ASN A 2 -5.63 11.20 2.29
N ASP A 3 -5.01 11.22 3.47
CA ASP A 3 -4.30 10.05 3.99
C ASP A 3 -5.32 8.95 4.34
N LYS A 4 -5.40 7.91 3.50
CA LYS A 4 -6.24 6.73 3.71
C LYS A 4 -5.40 5.49 3.95
N ALA A 5 -5.82 4.69 4.93
CA ALA A 5 -5.19 3.43 5.24
C ALA A 5 -5.45 2.44 4.12
N VAL A 6 -4.40 1.77 3.66
CA VAL A 6 -4.49 0.72 2.66
C VAL A 6 -4.82 -0.60 3.34
N VAL A 7 -5.93 -1.20 2.94
CA VAL A 7 -6.43 -2.49 3.46
C VAL A 7 -6.55 -3.51 2.34
N LYS A 8 -6.50 -4.79 2.69
CA LYS A 8 -6.59 -5.89 1.72
C LYS A 8 -7.83 -5.75 0.85
N GLY A 9 -7.63 -5.81 -0.47
CA GLY A 9 -8.67 -5.61 -1.48
C GLY A 9 -8.68 -4.21 -2.10
N ASP A 10 -8.00 -3.23 -1.48
CA ASP A 10 -7.90 -1.89 -2.04
C ASP A 10 -7.22 -1.89 -3.40
N GLN A 11 -7.70 -1.00 -4.27
CA GLN A 11 -7.11 -0.77 -5.57
C GLN A 11 -6.03 0.32 -5.44
N LEU A 12 -4.78 -0.10 -5.65
CA LEU A 12 -3.60 0.75 -5.71
C LEU A 12 -3.21 0.95 -7.15
N PHE A 13 -2.57 2.07 -7.44
CA PHE A 13 -2.17 2.40 -8.80
C PHE A 13 -0.70 2.73 -8.80
N ASP A 14 0.01 2.27 -9.82
CA ASP A 14 1.41 2.66 -10.00
C ASP A 14 1.55 4.02 -10.71
N SER A 15 2.79 4.46 -10.88
CA SER A 15 3.10 5.73 -11.56
C SER A 15 2.64 5.79 -13.02
N LYS A 16 2.27 4.66 -13.64
CA LYS A 16 1.71 4.59 -15.00
C LYS A 16 0.18 4.56 -15.00
N GLY A 17 -0.45 4.59 -13.82
CA GLY A 17 -1.89 4.44 -13.65
C GLY A 17 -2.37 3.01 -13.78
N GLU A 18 -1.48 2.01 -13.74
CA GLU A 18 -1.88 0.61 -13.78
C GLU A 18 -2.43 0.19 -12.42
N ALA A 19 -3.60 -0.46 -12.43
CA ALA A 19 -4.32 -0.83 -11.22
C ALA A 19 -3.92 -2.21 -10.70
N PHE A 20 -3.68 -2.29 -9.39
CA PHE A 20 -3.33 -3.51 -8.67
C PHE A 20 -4.16 -3.63 -7.41
N LYS A 21 -4.69 -4.83 -7.12
CA LYS A 21 -5.38 -5.12 -5.86
C LYS A 21 -4.38 -5.47 -4.77
N PHE A 22 -4.40 -4.75 -3.66
CA PHE A 22 -3.56 -5.05 -2.52
C PHE A 22 -3.97 -6.36 -1.83
N LYS A 23 -3.02 -7.25 -1.59
CA LYS A 23 -3.25 -8.55 -0.93
C LYS A 23 -2.69 -8.56 0.49
N GLU A 24 -1.43 -8.19 0.64
CA GLU A 24 -0.73 -8.18 1.92
C GLU A 24 0.54 -7.34 1.85
N PHE A 25 1.03 -6.89 3.01
CA PHE A 25 2.31 -6.23 3.16
C PHE A 25 3.19 -7.07 4.08
N SER A 26 4.38 -7.43 3.62
CA SER A 26 5.34 -8.24 4.37
C SER A 26 6.77 -7.89 3.96
N GLY A 27 7.67 -7.79 4.94
CA GLY A 27 9.10 -7.56 4.68
C GLY A 27 9.41 -6.31 3.84
N GLY A 28 8.62 -5.23 3.98
CA GLY A 28 8.81 -4.01 3.18
C GLY A 28 8.19 -4.03 1.78
N GLN A 29 7.56 -5.14 1.38
CA GLN A 29 6.95 -5.30 0.06
C GLN A 29 5.43 -5.51 0.16
N LEU A 30 4.72 -4.98 -0.82
CA LEU A 30 3.31 -5.22 -1.06
C LEU A 30 3.17 -6.36 -2.05
N THR A 31 2.47 -7.41 -1.65
CA THR A 31 1.94 -8.38 -2.59
C THR A 31 0.65 -7.82 -3.15
N THR A 32 0.56 -7.73 -4.47
CA THR A 32 -0.61 -7.25 -5.18
C THR A 32 -1.03 -8.20 -6.29
N VAL A 33 -2.24 -8.01 -6.82
CA VAL A 33 -2.79 -8.78 -7.93
C VAL A 33 -3.12 -7.83 -9.07
N SER A 34 -2.56 -8.07 -10.26
CA SER A 34 -2.84 -7.28 -11.47
C SER A 34 -4.24 -7.56 -12.03
N SER A 35 -4.61 -6.80 -13.07
CA SER A 35 -5.82 -7.06 -13.86
C SER A 35 -5.78 -8.42 -14.59
N THR A 36 -4.60 -8.96 -14.86
CA THR A 36 -4.36 -10.29 -15.46
C THR A 36 -4.42 -11.42 -14.43
N ASN A 37 -4.80 -11.15 -13.17
CA ASN A 37 -4.77 -12.07 -12.04
C ASN A 37 -3.37 -12.59 -11.66
N GLU A 38 -2.32 -11.93 -12.10
CA GLU A 38 -0.95 -12.28 -11.73
C GLU A 38 -0.62 -11.67 -10.36
N THR A 39 0.02 -12.46 -9.50
CA THR A 39 0.49 -11.96 -8.19
C THR A 39 1.88 -11.35 -8.37
N ILE A 40 2.02 -10.09 -8.00
CA ILE A 40 3.23 -9.30 -8.20
C ILE A 40 3.65 -8.69 -6.87
N SER A 41 4.95 -8.68 -6.59
CA SER A 41 5.51 -7.93 -5.46
C SER A 41 5.92 -6.54 -5.94
N LYS A 42 5.44 -5.50 -5.25
CA LYS A 42 5.81 -4.10 -5.48
C LYS A 42 6.16 -3.42 -4.17
N THR A 43 7.01 -2.43 -4.21
CA THR A 43 7.28 -1.54 -3.08
C THR A 43 6.15 -0.54 -2.88
N ALA A 44 6.06 0.04 -1.69
CA ALA A 44 5.04 1.06 -1.41
C ALA A 44 5.19 2.26 -2.37
N ALA A 45 6.43 2.69 -2.61
CA ALA A 45 6.75 3.82 -3.47
C ALA A 45 6.30 3.63 -4.92
N GLU A 46 6.39 2.40 -5.45
CA GLU A 46 5.91 2.08 -6.79
C GLU A 46 4.39 2.22 -6.94
N LEU A 47 3.64 2.17 -5.84
CA LEU A 47 2.18 2.19 -5.81
C LEU A 47 1.62 3.48 -5.19
N GLY A 48 2.42 4.56 -5.16
CA GLY A 48 2.01 5.84 -4.56
C GLY A 48 1.70 5.72 -3.06
N CYS A 49 2.21 4.67 -2.42
CA CYS A 49 2.02 4.40 -1.00
C CYS A 49 3.28 4.72 -0.21
N TYR A 50 3.11 4.97 1.07
CA TYR A 50 4.20 5.14 2.01
C TYR A 50 3.91 4.42 3.32
N LEU A 51 4.98 4.07 4.01
CA LEU A 51 4.92 3.48 5.33
C LEU A 51 4.99 4.60 6.36
N LEU A 52 4.01 4.67 7.25
CA LEU A 52 4.13 5.51 8.44
C LEU A 52 5.09 4.82 9.41
N ASP A 53 6.23 5.47 9.65
CA ASP A 53 7.25 4.98 10.56
C ASP A 53 6.78 4.96 12.02
N LYS A 54 7.36 4.05 12.81
CA LYS A 54 6.90 3.56 14.13
C LYS A 54 6.71 4.61 15.24
N ASN A 55 7.21 5.83 15.07
CA ASN A 55 7.38 6.79 16.17
C ASN A 55 6.20 7.76 16.40
N ARG A 56 5.01 7.54 15.80
CA ARG A 56 3.94 8.55 15.83
C ARG A 56 2.57 8.15 16.40
N THR A 57 2.38 6.92 16.90
CA THR A 57 1.11 6.58 17.59
C THR A 57 1.30 5.67 18.81
N GLU A 58 0.95 6.21 19.98
CA GLU A 58 1.12 5.74 21.37
C GLU A 58 0.37 4.44 21.78
N THR A 59 0.02 3.51 20.87
CA THR A 59 -0.93 2.42 21.21
C THR A 59 -0.45 0.98 21.01
N GLY A 60 0.86 0.75 20.93
CA GLY A 60 1.43 -0.54 21.36
C GLY A 60 0.97 -1.81 20.62
N LEU A 61 0.54 -1.72 19.36
CA LEU A 61 0.27 -2.89 18.51
C LEU A 61 1.13 -2.80 17.24
N ASN A 62 2.19 -3.61 17.22
CA ASN A 62 3.18 -3.75 16.13
C ASN A 62 2.52 -4.11 14.78
N LYS A 63 2.05 -3.14 14.01
CA LYS A 63 1.63 -3.33 12.62
C LYS A 63 2.03 -2.13 11.79
N ASP A 64 2.90 -2.36 10.81
CA ASP A 64 3.25 -1.36 9.80
C ASP A 64 1.95 -0.86 9.12
N ARG A 65 1.75 0.47 9.08
CA ARG A 65 0.53 1.09 8.54
C ARG A 65 0.83 1.69 7.18
N LEU A 66 0.39 1.01 6.14
CA LEU A 66 0.49 1.44 4.74
C LEU A 66 -0.59 2.51 4.44
N ARG A 67 -0.19 3.64 3.85
CA ARG A 67 -1.08 4.74 3.43
C ARG A 67 -0.90 5.04 1.95
N SER A 68 -1.97 5.39 1.25
CA SER A 68 -1.93 5.81 -0.17
C SER A 68 -2.09 7.33 -0.31
N PHE A 69 -1.37 7.94 -1.24
CA PHE A 69 -1.54 9.34 -1.62
C PHE A 69 -2.39 9.48 -2.89
N TRP A 70 -3.45 10.30 -2.82
CA TRP A 70 -4.25 10.72 -3.97
C TRP A 70 -4.29 12.25 -3.99
N GLU A 71 -3.83 12.87 -5.08
CA GLU A 71 -4.25 14.23 -5.44
C GLU A 71 -5.66 14.12 -6.05
N ASP A 72 -6.57 15.02 -5.66
CA ASP A 72 -7.89 15.12 -6.32
C ASP A 72 -7.73 15.58 -7.78
#